data_AF-A0A178FJL6-F1
#
_entry.id   AF-A0A178FJL6-F1
#
_cell.length_a   1.000
_cell.length_b   1.000
_cell.length_c   1.000
_cell.angle_alpha   90.00
_cell.angle_beta   90.00
_cell.angle_gamma   90.00
#
_symmetry.space_group_name_H-M   'P 1'
#
loop_
_entity.id
_entity.type
_entity.pdbx_description
1 polymer ?
#
loop_
_entity_poly.entity_id
_entity_poly.type
_entity_poly.pdbx_seq_one_letter_code
_entity_poly.pdbx_strand_id
1 'polypeptide(L)'
;MRSVVSRGSSIFQRFYNSKQPICYPLLPGGRTMTQNQAGEGEPASAAQYHRHPKRLIFAPGDIAAPLSEGAGPTQKIAAMPEDLAATPLPKHLLTVDEPITSGTSTPIANAAVVSNPSRAHQFGTNPPLLYSHLHLNPLHQFHTWFKDARLPASSAPETCTLATVSMPAGRPSARIVYLKELDERGWVVYSNWGSRAGKGRQVFGNDRDGDDEAISLFDGSDPQLKEGNKWAALTFHWQSVERQVRIEGLIEPLSKEESETYWRVRERGSQIGAWASQQSKRLWSNDQPGAEEGDDGRSVLENRVKEMEARFADVKEIPLPPFWGGVRLVPESVEFWQGRKSRLHDRFRYVRKHSTDEMNGNEKTFKWKVERLSP
;
A
#
# COMPACT_ATOMS: atom_id res chain seq x y z
N MET A 1 -23.55 -70.99 2.46
CA MET A 1 -24.42 -70.93 1.25
C MET A 1 -23.88 -69.88 0.30
N ARG A 2 -23.99 -70.11 -1.03
CA ARG A 2 -23.77 -69.24 -2.23
C ARG A 2 -23.25 -67.80 -1.99
N SER A 3 -22.09 -67.35 -2.53
CA SER A 3 -21.77 -67.07 -3.97
C SER A 3 -22.74 -66.04 -4.58
N VAL A 4 -22.35 -64.88 -5.15
CA VAL A 4 -21.52 -64.56 -6.35
C VAL A 4 -20.98 -63.10 -6.17
N VAL A 5 -19.70 -62.71 -6.24
CA VAL A 5 -18.67 -62.61 -7.33
C VAL A 5 -18.76 -61.38 -8.26
N SER A 6 -17.57 -60.80 -8.56
CA SER A 6 -17.20 -59.81 -9.61
C SER A 6 -17.53 -58.33 -9.33
N ARG A 7 -16.73 -57.29 -9.68
CA ARG A 7 -15.32 -57.00 -10.12
C ARG A 7 -15.12 -55.46 -9.97
N GLY A 8 -13.95 -54.81 -10.01
CA GLY A 8 -12.52 -55.15 -10.09
C GLY A 8 -11.70 -53.93 -9.57
N SER A 9 -10.49 -54.07 -9.01
CA SER A 9 -9.18 -54.16 -9.72
C SER A 9 -8.79 -52.86 -10.47
N SER A 10 -7.57 -52.30 -10.40
CA SER A 10 -6.32 -52.61 -9.66
C SER A 10 -5.48 -51.30 -9.60
N ILE A 11 -4.95 -50.80 -8.47
CA ILE A 11 -3.74 -51.16 -7.67
C ILE A 11 -2.39 -51.01 -8.42
N PHE A 12 -1.39 -50.48 -7.66
CA PHE A 12 0.09 -50.52 -7.75
C PHE A 12 0.78 -49.21 -8.21
N GLN A 13 1.57 -48.45 -7.41
CA GLN A 13 2.26 -48.59 -6.10
C GLN A 13 3.74 -49.06 -6.12
N ARG A 14 4.58 -48.37 -5.31
CA ARG A 14 6.04 -48.56 -5.00
C ARG A 14 6.98 -47.91 -6.03
N PHE A 15 8.16 -47.37 -5.67
CA PHE A 15 9.07 -47.69 -4.55
C PHE A 15 9.65 -46.48 -3.77
N TYR A 16 10.35 -46.81 -2.67
CA TYR A 16 11.00 -45.93 -1.68
C TYR A 16 12.55 -46.04 -1.77
N ASN A 17 13.26 -45.11 -1.09
CA ASN A 17 14.66 -45.17 -0.61
C ASN A 17 15.87 -44.93 -1.55
N SER A 18 16.60 -43.84 -1.28
CA SER A 18 17.98 -43.79 -0.70
C SER A 18 18.41 -42.32 -0.64
N LYS A 19 18.67 -41.69 0.52
CA LYS A 19 19.83 -41.73 1.42
C LYS A 19 21.21 -41.45 0.80
N GLN A 20 21.67 -40.22 1.10
CA GLN A 20 23.04 -39.77 1.43
C GLN A 20 23.93 -39.10 0.35
N PRO A 21 24.84 -38.18 0.79
CA PRO A 21 25.39 -37.12 -0.06
C PRO A 21 26.80 -37.43 -0.57
N ILE A 22 27.25 -36.66 -1.56
CA ILE A 22 28.62 -36.74 -2.09
C ILE A 22 29.32 -35.38 -1.90
N CYS A 23 30.42 -35.41 -1.15
CA CYS A 23 31.39 -34.31 -1.02
C CYS A 23 32.63 -34.57 -1.90
N TYR A 24 33.62 -33.67 -1.77
CA TYR A 24 35.01 -33.74 -2.25
C TYR A 24 35.32 -33.13 -3.64
N PRO A 25 36.54 -32.56 -3.86
CA PRO A 25 37.48 -32.00 -2.88
C PRO A 25 38.07 -30.61 -3.24
N LEU A 26 38.58 -29.90 -2.23
CA LEU A 26 39.62 -28.86 -2.37
C LEU A 26 41.01 -29.51 -2.22
N LEU A 27 41.99 -29.16 -3.07
CA LEU A 27 43.44 -29.33 -2.83
C LEU A 27 44.28 -28.39 -3.75
N PRO A 28 45.59 -28.14 -3.48
CA PRO A 28 46.13 -26.78 -3.54
C PRO A 28 47.42 -26.57 -4.38
N GLY A 29 47.84 -25.30 -4.49
CA GLY A 29 49.15 -24.86 -4.99
C GLY A 29 49.04 -23.56 -5.81
N GLY A 30 49.99 -22.62 -5.83
CA GLY A 30 51.24 -22.53 -5.07
C GLY A 30 52.26 -21.62 -5.76
N ARG A 31 52.47 -20.40 -5.24
CA ARG A 31 53.58 -19.43 -5.50
C ARG A 31 54.04 -19.17 -6.95
N THR A 32 54.05 -17.88 -7.31
CA THR A 32 55.32 -17.14 -7.52
C THR A 32 55.13 -15.62 -7.41
N MET A 33 56.14 -14.92 -6.90
CA MET A 33 56.24 -13.46 -6.95
C MET A 33 56.93 -13.01 -8.24
N THR A 34 56.50 -11.87 -8.78
CA THR A 34 57.40 -10.90 -9.43
C THR A 34 57.03 -9.50 -8.96
N GLN A 35 58.01 -8.77 -8.44
CA GLN A 35 57.88 -7.33 -8.21
C GLN A 35 58.04 -6.59 -9.54
N ASN A 36 57.30 -5.51 -9.72
CA ASN A 36 57.86 -4.27 -10.28
C ASN A 36 57.10 -3.08 -9.71
N GLN A 37 57.84 -2.10 -9.21
CA GLN A 37 57.31 -0.83 -8.70
C GLN A 37 57.21 0.18 -9.85
N ALA A 38 56.15 1.00 -9.85
CA ALA A 38 56.19 2.46 -10.05
C ALA A 38 54.77 3.02 -10.32
N GLY A 39 54.47 4.21 -9.80
CA GLY A 39 53.39 5.06 -10.33
C GLY A 39 52.02 4.97 -9.64
N GLU A 40 51.89 5.69 -8.53
CA GLU A 40 50.78 6.59 -8.18
C GLU A 40 49.30 6.19 -8.43
N GLY A 41 48.51 6.24 -7.36
CA GLY A 41 47.04 6.24 -7.41
C GLY A 41 46.41 5.16 -6.54
N GLU A 42 45.95 5.53 -5.33
CA GLU A 42 45.07 4.65 -4.57
C GLU A 42 43.79 4.37 -5.37
N PRO A 43 43.42 3.11 -5.63
CA PRO A 43 42.09 2.81 -6.12
C PRO A 43 41.12 3.06 -4.96
N ALA A 44 40.28 4.10 -5.10
CA ALA A 44 39.18 4.37 -4.18
C ALA A 44 38.43 3.07 -3.90
N SER A 45 38.28 2.74 -2.61
CA SER A 45 37.75 1.44 -2.19
C SER A 45 36.36 1.20 -2.77
N ALA A 46 36.02 -0.08 -2.94
CA ALA A 46 34.73 -0.52 -3.49
C ALA A 46 33.56 -0.25 -2.52
N ALA A 47 33.27 1.02 -2.25
CA ALA A 47 31.99 1.49 -1.73
C ALA A 47 30.95 1.34 -2.85
N GLN A 48 30.50 0.10 -3.07
CA GLN A 48 29.55 -0.24 -4.12
C GLN A 48 28.18 0.34 -3.76
N TYR A 49 27.93 1.54 -4.26
CA TYR A 49 26.78 2.38 -3.98
C TYR A 49 25.46 1.61 -3.82
N HIS A 50 24.89 1.65 -2.61
CA HIS A 50 23.44 1.64 -2.45
C HIS A 50 22.87 2.96 -3.01
N ARG A 51 22.80 3.07 -4.35
CA ARG A 51 22.09 4.17 -5.00
C ARG A 51 20.60 4.00 -4.68
N HIS A 52 20.09 4.85 -3.80
CA HIS A 52 18.64 4.97 -3.60
C HIS A 52 17.94 5.13 -4.96
N PRO A 53 16.81 4.44 -5.19
CA PRO A 53 16.10 4.53 -6.47
C PRO A 53 15.67 5.98 -6.72
N LYS A 54 15.73 6.43 -7.98
CA LYS A 54 15.40 7.83 -8.26
C LYS A 54 13.92 8.06 -8.03
N ARG A 55 13.62 9.07 -7.22
CA ARG A 55 12.24 9.49 -6.90
C ARG A 55 11.67 10.31 -8.05
N LEU A 56 10.51 9.91 -8.54
CA LEU A 56 9.71 10.62 -9.54
C LEU A 56 8.72 11.60 -8.88
N ILE A 57 8.17 11.27 -7.70
CA ILE A 57 7.19 12.10 -6.98
C ILE A 57 7.41 11.97 -5.47
N PHE A 58 7.22 13.08 -4.76
CA PHE A 58 6.75 13.08 -3.37
C PHE A 58 5.33 13.62 -3.32
N ALA A 59 4.45 12.96 -2.57
CA ALA A 59 3.08 13.44 -2.39
C ALA A 59 3.06 14.71 -1.51
N PRO A 60 2.28 15.75 -1.86
CA PRO A 60 2.08 16.89 -0.98
C PRO A 60 1.28 16.43 0.25
N GLY A 61 1.81 16.61 1.47
CA GLY A 61 1.08 16.24 2.69
C GLY A 61 1.94 16.18 3.96
N ASP A 62 3.17 15.66 3.87
CA ASP A 62 4.07 15.51 5.05
C ASP A 62 5.45 16.17 4.85
N ILE A 63 5.68 16.84 3.72
CA ILE A 63 6.96 17.51 3.42
C ILE A 63 6.73 19.01 3.42
N ALA A 64 7.07 19.61 4.57
CA ALA A 64 7.07 21.04 4.87
C ALA A 64 5.76 21.80 4.61
N ALA A 65 5.13 22.29 5.68
CA ALA A 65 4.32 23.51 5.57
C ALA A 65 5.19 24.63 4.96
N PRO A 66 4.68 25.43 4.01
CA PRO A 66 5.48 26.46 3.38
C PRO A 66 5.97 27.49 4.40
N LEU A 67 7.23 27.91 4.28
CA LEU A 67 7.75 29.07 5.00
C LEU A 67 6.87 30.28 4.68
N SER A 68 6.35 30.93 5.72
CA SER A 68 5.45 32.07 5.59
C SER A 68 6.21 33.33 5.17
N GLU A 69 6.47 33.50 3.88
CA GLU A 69 6.89 34.79 3.34
C GLU A 69 5.66 35.66 3.02
N GLY A 70 5.64 36.88 3.59
CA GLY A 70 4.68 37.92 3.20
C GLY A 70 3.30 37.86 3.87
N ALA A 71 3.18 38.47 5.05
CA ALA A 71 1.89 38.72 5.69
C ALA A 71 1.06 39.77 4.91
N GLY A 72 0.23 39.31 3.97
CA GLY A 72 -0.95 40.04 3.52
C GLY A 72 -2.03 40.09 4.62
N PRO A 73 -3.00 41.02 4.56
CA PRO A 73 -3.94 41.24 5.65
C PRO A 73 -4.76 39.99 5.94
N THR A 74 -4.64 39.50 7.18
CA THR A 74 -5.23 38.25 7.66
C THR A 74 -6.75 38.28 7.51
N GLN A 75 -7.30 37.55 6.54
CA GLN A 75 -8.68 37.09 6.65
C GLN A 75 -8.74 36.21 7.90
N LYS A 76 -9.41 36.70 8.95
CA LYS A 76 -9.73 35.89 10.12
C LYS A 76 -10.62 34.75 9.65
N ILE A 77 -10.02 33.58 9.44
CA ILE A 77 -10.74 32.31 9.48
C ILE A 77 -11.41 32.32 10.86
N ALA A 78 -12.75 32.32 10.87
CA ALA A 78 -13.49 32.25 12.13
C ALA A 78 -13.03 30.99 12.87
N ALA A 79 -12.74 31.13 14.16
CA ALA A 79 -12.37 29.98 14.98
C ALA A 79 -13.45 28.90 14.82
N MET A 80 -13.05 27.69 14.46
CA MET A 80 -13.99 26.57 14.45
C MET A 80 -14.54 26.44 15.88
N PRO A 81 -15.86 26.32 16.07
CA PRO A 81 -16.42 26.13 17.39
C PRO A 81 -15.82 24.86 18.01
N GLU A 82 -15.40 24.95 19.27
CA GLU A 82 -14.67 23.88 19.98
C GLU A 82 -15.51 22.61 20.23
N ASP A 83 -16.79 22.64 19.84
CA ASP A 83 -17.78 21.62 20.16
C ASP A 83 -18.40 21.01 18.88
N LEU A 84 -17.56 20.35 18.08
CA LEU A 84 -17.99 19.41 17.03
C LEU A 84 -18.08 17.99 17.61
N ALA A 85 -18.84 17.84 18.70
CA ALA A 85 -19.32 16.53 19.13
C ALA A 85 -20.07 15.86 17.98
N ALA A 86 -19.81 14.58 17.73
CA ALA A 86 -20.50 13.84 16.69
C ALA A 86 -22.00 13.78 17.02
N THR A 87 -22.84 14.43 16.21
CA THR A 87 -24.29 14.43 16.41
C THR A 87 -24.79 12.98 16.43
N PRO A 88 -25.31 12.46 17.55
CA PRO A 88 -25.79 11.09 17.61
C PRO A 88 -26.94 10.92 16.62
N LEU A 89 -27.01 9.75 15.98
CA LEU A 89 -28.11 9.43 15.06
C LEU A 89 -29.45 9.67 15.79
N PRO A 90 -30.40 10.40 15.19
CA PRO A 90 -31.72 10.59 15.76
C PRO A 90 -32.33 9.24 16.17
N LYS A 91 -32.82 9.13 17.42
CA LYS A 91 -33.27 7.84 17.99
C LYS A 91 -34.34 7.12 17.17
N HIS A 92 -35.09 7.84 16.33
CA HIS A 92 -36.08 7.28 15.40
C HIS A 92 -35.47 6.54 14.19
N LEU A 93 -34.17 6.70 13.91
CA LEU A 93 -33.44 5.92 12.90
C LEU A 93 -32.83 4.64 13.48
N LEU A 94 -33.02 4.39 14.78
CA LEU A 94 -32.55 3.19 15.49
C LEU A 94 -33.69 2.17 15.72
N THR A 95 -34.92 2.50 15.33
CA THR A 95 -36.07 1.58 15.38
C THR A 95 -36.06 0.64 14.18
N VAL A 96 -36.27 -0.66 14.44
CA VAL A 96 -36.02 -1.78 13.51
C VAL A 96 -37.12 -1.94 12.44
N ASP A 97 -38.12 -1.04 12.41
CA ASP A 97 -39.38 -1.25 11.70
C ASP A 97 -39.39 -0.74 10.23
N GLU A 98 -38.38 0.02 9.79
CA GLU A 98 -38.24 0.34 8.36
C GLU A 98 -37.64 -0.85 7.58
N PRO A 99 -38.25 -1.28 6.45
CA PRO A 99 -37.67 -2.32 5.62
C PRO A 99 -36.34 -1.86 5.03
N ILE A 100 -35.30 -2.71 5.14
CA ILE A 100 -33.94 -2.46 4.60
C ILE A 100 -33.89 -2.58 3.06
N THR A 101 -34.96 -2.18 2.38
CA THR A 101 -35.02 -1.99 0.94
C THR A 101 -34.75 -0.53 0.65
N SER A 102 -33.51 -0.20 0.27
CA SER A 102 -33.22 1.15 -0.18
C SER A 102 -34.04 1.46 -1.43
N GLY A 103 -35.06 2.31 -1.30
CA GLY A 103 -35.85 2.86 -2.40
C GLY A 103 -35.06 3.85 -3.25
N THR A 104 -33.79 3.53 -3.54
CA THR A 104 -32.81 4.32 -4.31
C THR A 104 -33.18 4.32 -5.79
N SER A 105 -34.35 4.88 -6.09
CA SER A 105 -34.58 5.47 -7.40
C SER A 105 -33.52 6.55 -7.62
N THR A 106 -33.02 6.66 -8.84
CA THR A 106 -32.07 7.71 -9.24
C THR A 106 -32.56 9.05 -8.70
N PRO A 107 -31.76 9.78 -7.90
CA PRO A 107 -32.26 10.95 -7.20
C PRO A 107 -32.82 11.97 -8.20
N ILE A 108 -34.09 12.34 -8.01
CA ILE A 108 -34.70 13.50 -8.68
C ILE A 108 -34.09 14.74 -8.02
N ALA A 109 -32.84 15.03 -8.38
CA ALA A 109 -32.19 16.28 -8.02
C ALA A 109 -33.01 17.45 -8.58
N ASN A 110 -32.98 18.57 -7.85
CA ASN A 110 -33.74 19.79 -8.15
C ASN A 110 -33.95 20.04 -9.66
N ALA A 111 -35.21 20.18 -10.05
CA ALA A 111 -35.68 20.12 -11.45
C ALA A 111 -35.06 21.13 -12.43
N ALA A 112 -34.26 22.10 -11.93
CA ALA A 112 -33.50 23.04 -12.73
C ALA A 112 -32.16 22.50 -13.27
N VAL A 113 -31.65 21.34 -12.80
CA VAL A 113 -30.30 20.83 -13.17
C VAL A 113 -30.34 19.54 -14.00
N VAL A 114 -31.45 18.78 -13.98
CA VAL A 114 -31.52 17.46 -14.61
C VAL A 114 -31.90 17.54 -16.09
N SER A 115 -30.91 17.79 -16.96
CA SER A 115 -31.07 17.55 -18.40
C SER A 115 -31.06 16.04 -18.72
N ASN A 116 -32.24 15.42 -18.55
CA ASN A 116 -32.57 14.00 -18.74
C ASN A 116 -32.04 13.05 -17.64
N PRO A 117 -32.92 12.35 -16.87
CA PRO A 117 -32.53 11.48 -15.75
C PRO A 117 -31.71 10.23 -16.14
N SER A 118 -31.59 9.92 -17.44
CA SER A 118 -30.69 8.85 -17.93
C SER A 118 -29.24 9.33 -18.17
N ARG A 119 -28.98 10.63 -18.06
CA ARG A 119 -27.64 11.24 -18.10
C ARG A 119 -27.15 11.54 -16.69
N ALA A 120 -26.16 10.79 -16.22
CA ALA A 120 -25.23 11.36 -15.26
C ALA A 120 -24.54 12.56 -15.93
N HIS A 121 -24.45 13.70 -15.25
CA HIS A 121 -23.67 14.87 -15.70
C HIS A 121 -22.14 14.63 -15.63
N GLN A 122 -21.75 13.38 -15.40
CA GLN A 122 -20.36 12.92 -15.33
C GLN A 122 -19.84 12.59 -16.74
N PHE A 123 -18.52 12.52 -16.84
CA PHE A 123 -17.75 12.06 -18.00
C PHE A 123 -17.71 13.03 -19.18
N GLY A 124 -17.81 14.32 -18.86
CA GLY A 124 -17.90 15.39 -19.84
C GLY A 124 -16.62 16.16 -20.14
N THR A 125 -15.57 16.01 -19.32
CA THR A 125 -14.42 16.93 -19.27
C THR A 125 -13.26 16.55 -20.18
N ASN A 126 -13.06 15.26 -20.44
CA ASN A 126 -11.86 14.79 -21.15
C ASN A 126 -12.11 14.54 -22.66
N PRO A 127 -11.11 14.74 -23.53
CA PRO A 127 -11.11 14.23 -24.91
C PRO A 127 -10.91 12.70 -24.95
N PRO A 128 -11.09 12.02 -26.10
CA PRO A 128 -10.73 10.61 -26.25
C PRO A 128 -9.26 10.35 -25.91
N LEU A 129 -8.99 9.30 -25.13
CA LEU A 129 -7.64 8.83 -24.85
C LEU A 129 -7.22 7.85 -25.95
N LEU A 130 -6.11 8.13 -26.64
CA LEU A 130 -5.57 7.29 -27.71
C LEU A 130 -4.24 6.68 -27.27
N TYR A 131 -3.84 5.58 -27.90
CA TYR A 131 -2.55 4.93 -27.61
C TYR A 131 -1.36 5.87 -27.85
N SER A 132 -1.45 6.75 -28.86
CA SER A 132 -0.46 7.80 -29.15
C SER A 132 -0.34 8.87 -28.06
N HIS A 133 -1.31 8.99 -27.15
CA HIS A 133 -1.27 9.92 -26.02
C HIS A 133 -0.61 9.30 -24.77
N LEU A 134 -0.27 8.01 -24.83
CA LEU A 134 0.25 7.26 -23.70
C LEU A 134 1.77 7.21 -23.69
N HIS A 135 2.35 7.44 -22.51
CA HIS A 135 3.75 7.19 -22.26
C HIS A 135 4.04 5.67 -22.20
N LEU A 136 5.15 5.21 -22.79
CA LEU A 136 5.47 3.78 -22.90
C LEU A 136 5.72 3.09 -21.53
N ASN A 137 6.19 3.84 -20.55
CA ASN A 137 6.34 3.41 -19.16
C ASN A 137 5.15 3.94 -18.31
N PRO A 138 4.39 3.07 -17.61
CA PRO A 138 3.21 3.46 -16.84
C PRO A 138 3.51 4.30 -15.60
N LEU A 139 4.72 4.24 -15.02
CA LEU A 139 5.08 5.06 -13.87
C LEU A 139 5.13 6.55 -14.26
N HIS A 140 5.70 6.85 -15.43
CA HIS A 140 5.67 8.20 -16.02
C HIS A 140 4.28 8.60 -16.53
N GLN A 141 3.45 7.65 -16.99
CA GLN A 141 2.05 7.93 -17.33
C GLN A 141 1.24 8.33 -16.09
N PHE A 142 1.43 7.62 -14.97
CA PHE A 142 0.85 7.96 -13.67
C PHE A 142 1.35 9.32 -13.20
N HIS A 143 2.66 9.57 -13.27
CA HIS A 143 3.25 10.87 -12.92
C HIS A 143 2.62 12.04 -13.70
N THR A 144 2.40 11.85 -15.01
CA THR A 144 1.76 12.85 -15.87
C THR A 144 0.32 13.12 -15.44
N TRP A 145 -0.45 12.09 -15.06
CA TRP A 145 -1.83 12.27 -14.58
C TRP A 145 -1.89 12.81 -13.15
N PHE A 146 -0.97 12.42 -12.27
CA PHE A 146 -0.89 12.87 -10.88
C PHE A 146 -0.55 14.37 -10.78
N LYS A 147 0.17 14.90 -11.77
CA LYS A 147 0.48 16.34 -11.92
C LYS A 147 -0.53 17.12 -12.78
N ASP A 148 -1.67 16.53 -13.13
CA ASP A 148 -2.70 17.23 -13.91
C ASP A 148 -3.26 18.41 -13.07
N ALA A 149 -3.08 19.64 -13.55
CA ALA A 149 -3.43 20.86 -12.80
C ALA A 149 -4.94 20.99 -12.48
N ARG A 150 -5.78 20.12 -13.04
CA ARG A 150 -7.22 19.99 -12.71
C ARG A 150 -7.48 19.12 -11.48
N LEU A 151 -6.44 18.54 -10.88
CA LEU A 151 -6.45 17.93 -9.54
C LEU A 151 -6.12 19.01 -8.50
N PRO A 152 -7.11 19.57 -7.77
CA PRO A 152 -6.80 20.50 -6.71
C PRO A 152 -6.12 19.77 -5.54
N ALA A 153 -5.12 20.39 -4.91
CA ALA A 153 -4.46 19.80 -3.75
C ALA A 153 -5.45 19.48 -2.61
N SER A 154 -6.54 20.25 -2.49
CA SER A 154 -7.63 20.03 -1.53
C SER A 154 -8.44 18.74 -1.77
N SER A 155 -8.26 18.04 -2.90
CA SER A 155 -8.86 16.70 -3.10
C SER A 155 -7.96 15.55 -2.65
N ALA A 156 -6.79 15.84 -2.05
CA ALA A 156 -5.81 14.84 -1.59
C ALA A 156 -5.55 13.74 -2.65
N PRO A 157 -5.05 14.09 -3.86
CA PRO A 157 -4.95 13.17 -4.99
C PRO A 157 -4.08 11.92 -4.73
N GLU A 158 -3.22 11.95 -3.72
CA GLU A 158 -2.45 10.83 -3.18
C GLU A 158 -3.28 9.77 -2.44
N THR A 159 -4.53 10.09 -2.09
CA THR A 159 -5.47 9.16 -1.45
C THR A 159 -5.80 7.98 -2.37
N CYS A 160 -5.58 6.77 -1.90
CA CYS A 160 -5.84 5.55 -2.65
C CYS A 160 -6.32 4.39 -1.77
N THR A 161 -7.06 3.47 -2.38
CA THR A 161 -7.54 2.25 -1.72
C THR A 161 -6.51 1.13 -1.87
N LEU A 162 -5.98 0.63 -0.77
CA LEU A 162 -5.13 -0.55 -0.71
C LEU A 162 -5.97 -1.82 -0.49
N ALA A 163 -6.01 -2.68 -1.49
CA ALA A 163 -6.56 -4.03 -1.41
C ALA A 163 -5.44 -5.07 -1.19
N THR A 164 -5.69 -6.04 -0.31
CA THR A 164 -4.81 -7.18 0.02
C THR A 164 -5.68 -8.38 0.36
N VAL A 165 -5.12 -9.60 0.29
CA VAL A 165 -5.88 -10.85 0.46
C VAL A 165 -5.27 -11.70 1.58
N SER A 166 -6.09 -12.12 2.55
CA SER A 166 -5.70 -13.07 3.58
C SER A 166 -5.71 -14.49 3.04
N MET A 167 -4.56 -15.17 3.13
CA MET A 167 -4.43 -16.60 2.86
C MET A 167 -4.59 -17.42 4.15
N PRO A 168 -4.88 -18.73 4.07
CA PRO A 168 -5.23 -19.50 2.87
C PRO A 168 -6.66 -19.25 2.37
N ALA A 169 -7.52 -18.61 3.16
CA ALA A 169 -8.95 -18.45 2.88
C ALA A 169 -9.31 -17.56 1.66
N GLY A 170 -8.34 -16.88 1.04
CA GLY A 170 -8.57 -16.01 -0.11
C GLY A 170 -9.41 -14.77 0.18
N ARG A 171 -9.59 -14.38 1.45
CA ARG A 171 -10.49 -13.28 1.85
C ARG A 171 -9.87 -11.91 1.52
N PRO A 172 -10.44 -11.10 0.61
CA PRO A 172 -9.95 -9.76 0.36
C PRO A 172 -10.32 -8.81 1.51
N SER A 173 -9.50 -7.77 1.68
CA SER A 173 -9.84 -6.59 2.47
C SER A 173 -9.35 -5.33 1.75
N ALA A 174 -10.00 -4.20 1.99
CA ALA A 174 -9.61 -2.90 1.43
C ALA A 174 -9.62 -1.82 2.53
N ARG A 175 -8.72 -0.83 2.44
CA ARG A 175 -8.77 0.39 3.25
C ARG A 175 -8.07 1.55 2.54
N ILE A 176 -8.37 2.78 2.93
CA ILE A 176 -7.68 3.97 2.45
C ILE A 176 -6.25 4.02 3.01
N VAL A 177 -5.30 4.40 2.16
CA VAL A 177 -3.93 4.80 2.46
C VAL A 177 -3.58 6.02 1.61
N TYR A 178 -2.40 6.59 1.84
CA TYR A 178 -1.89 7.70 1.04
C TYR A 178 -0.59 7.28 0.36
N LEU A 179 -0.50 7.50 -0.96
CA LEU A 179 0.77 7.48 -1.68
C LEU A 179 1.70 8.52 -1.04
N LYS A 180 2.98 8.18 -0.85
CA LYS A 180 3.98 9.14 -0.37
C LYS A 180 5.12 9.34 -1.34
N GLU A 181 5.56 8.29 -2.01
CA GLU A 181 6.58 8.38 -3.05
C GLU A 181 6.20 7.57 -4.28
N LEU A 182 6.65 8.02 -5.45
CA LEU A 182 6.75 7.22 -6.66
C LEU A 182 8.23 7.18 -7.03
N ASP A 183 8.82 6.01 -7.23
CA ASP A 183 10.18 5.84 -7.71
C ASP A 183 10.23 5.09 -9.05
N GLU A 184 11.42 4.82 -9.59
CA GLU A 184 11.60 4.07 -10.85
C GLU A 184 11.10 2.60 -10.78
N ARG A 185 10.78 2.08 -9.58
CA ARG A 185 10.37 0.68 -9.32
C ARG A 185 8.89 0.53 -8.95
N GLY A 186 8.26 1.51 -8.29
CA GLY A 186 6.85 1.42 -7.91
C GLY A 186 6.28 2.55 -7.05
N TRP A 187 5.10 2.28 -6.46
CA TRP A 187 4.35 3.21 -5.61
C TRP A 187 4.63 2.91 -4.13
N VAL A 188 5.07 3.89 -3.36
CA VAL A 188 5.45 3.73 -1.95
C VAL A 188 4.36 4.27 -1.02
N VAL A 189 3.96 3.42 -0.07
CA VAL A 189 2.99 3.73 0.99
C VAL A 189 3.56 3.36 2.36
N TYR A 190 3.32 4.19 3.38
CA TYR A 190 3.83 3.99 4.74
C TYR A 190 2.71 3.59 5.70
N SER A 191 2.99 2.62 6.58
CA SER A 191 2.03 2.13 7.57
C SER A 191 2.76 1.40 8.71
N ASN A 192 2.02 1.10 9.78
CA ASN A 192 2.31 -0.08 10.59
C ASN A 192 2.08 -1.32 9.69
N TRP A 193 3.15 -2.08 9.44
CA TRP A 193 3.14 -3.33 8.69
C TRP A 193 3.54 -4.54 9.55
N GLY A 194 4.13 -4.31 10.73
CA GLY A 194 4.40 -5.34 11.75
C GLY A 194 3.17 -5.77 12.55
N SER A 195 2.00 -5.16 12.29
CA SER A 195 0.74 -5.55 12.93
C SER A 195 0.34 -6.98 12.57
N ARG A 196 0.17 -7.79 13.61
CA ARG A 196 -0.38 -9.16 13.60
C ARG A 196 -1.87 -9.21 13.20
N ALA A 197 -2.46 -8.08 12.78
CA ALA A 197 -3.82 -7.94 12.29
C ALA A 197 -3.90 -7.09 11.00
N GLY A 198 -5.01 -7.20 10.28
CA GLY A 198 -5.26 -6.38 9.09
C GLY A 198 -4.20 -6.55 8.00
N LYS A 199 -3.65 -5.43 7.52
CA LYS A 199 -2.77 -5.37 6.33
C LYS A 199 -1.39 -6.00 6.55
N GLY A 200 -0.79 -5.82 7.73
CA GLY A 200 0.52 -6.36 8.07
C GLY A 200 0.55 -7.88 7.93
N ARG A 201 -0.22 -8.57 8.79
CA ARG A 201 -0.44 -10.02 8.73
C ARG A 201 -0.80 -10.55 7.34
N GLN A 202 -1.69 -9.88 6.60
CA GLN A 202 -2.09 -10.38 5.27
C GLN A 202 -0.92 -10.42 4.28
N VAL A 203 0.02 -9.48 4.37
CA VAL A 203 1.15 -9.34 3.45
C VAL A 203 2.39 -10.07 3.94
N PHE A 204 2.69 -10.00 5.24
CA PHE A 204 3.93 -10.53 5.83
C PHE A 204 3.76 -11.86 6.55
N GLY A 205 2.53 -12.29 6.86
CA GLY A 205 2.27 -13.48 7.66
C GLY A 205 2.40 -13.20 9.15
N ASN A 206 2.29 -14.26 9.95
CA ASN A 206 2.60 -14.25 11.38
C ASN A 206 3.45 -15.49 11.66
N ASP A 207 4.67 -15.33 12.17
CA ASP A 207 5.33 -16.41 12.89
C ASP A 207 5.10 -16.25 14.40
N ARG A 208 4.89 -17.40 15.07
CA ARG A 208 4.69 -17.62 16.51
C ARG A 208 3.33 -17.18 17.10
N ASP A 209 2.73 -18.10 17.86
CA ASP A 209 1.53 -17.92 18.70
C ASP A 209 1.82 -17.14 20.00
N GLY A 210 2.47 -15.98 19.88
CA GLY A 210 2.70 -15.05 20.98
C GLY A 210 1.87 -13.79 20.84
N ASP A 211 0.94 -13.57 21.77
CA ASP A 211 0.26 -12.29 21.92
C ASP A 211 1.14 -11.33 22.74
N ASP A 212 1.83 -10.39 22.07
CA ASP A 212 1.70 -8.94 22.32
C ASP A 212 2.74 -8.05 21.62
N GLU A 213 3.87 -8.59 21.15
CA GLU A 213 4.87 -7.79 20.42
C GLU A 213 4.63 -7.77 18.90
N ALA A 214 4.75 -6.58 18.31
CA ALA A 214 4.62 -6.38 16.87
C ALA A 214 5.93 -6.74 16.16
N ILE A 215 5.82 -7.42 15.02
CA ILE A 215 6.98 -7.97 14.31
C ILE A 215 7.84 -6.83 13.73
N SER A 216 9.16 -6.96 13.83
CA SER A 216 10.10 -6.02 13.20
C SER A 216 10.04 -6.14 11.69
N LEU A 217 9.87 -5.02 10.98
CA LEU A 217 9.92 -5.01 9.52
C LEU A 217 11.32 -5.18 8.94
N PHE A 218 12.34 -5.13 9.81
CA PHE A 218 13.73 -4.96 9.43
C PHE A 218 14.64 -6.08 9.97
N ASP A 219 14.10 -7.12 10.63
CA ASP A 219 14.92 -8.14 11.28
C ASP A 219 15.62 -9.11 10.32
N GLY A 220 15.09 -9.30 9.11
CA GLY A 220 15.79 -9.80 7.90
C GLY A 220 16.48 -11.17 8.01
N SER A 221 16.30 -11.88 9.13
CA SER A 221 17.14 -13.00 9.55
C SER A 221 16.47 -14.36 9.41
N ASP A 222 15.19 -14.39 9.01
CA ASP A 222 14.51 -15.64 8.65
C ASP A 222 14.30 -15.75 7.13
N PRO A 223 14.98 -16.70 6.45
CA PRO A 223 14.65 -17.12 5.09
C PRO A 223 13.22 -17.66 4.93
N GLN A 224 12.46 -17.77 6.01
CA GLN A 224 11.04 -18.10 6.07
C GLN A 224 10.16 -16.91 6.45
N LEU A 225 10.21 -15.84 5.67
CA LEU A 225 9.06 -14.93 5.47
C LEU A 225 7.92 -15.69 4.73
N LYS A 226 7.44 -16.80 5.30
CA LYS A 226 6.56 -17.79 4.69
C LYS A 226 5.24 -17.88 5.46
N GLU A 227 4.24 -17.17 4.94
CA GLU A 227 2.79 -17.47 4.96
C GLU A 227 1.93 -16.23 4.62
N GLY A 228 2.55 -15.04 4.51
CA GLY A 228 1.92 -13.84 3.97
C GLY A 228 1.76 -13.83 2.44
N ASN A 229 0.75 -13.13 1.94
CA ASN A 229 0.50 -12.93 0.51
C ASN A 229 0.98 -11.55 0.04
N LYS A 230 2.05 -11.52 -0.75
CA LYS A 230 2.64 -10.27 -1.28
C LYS A 230 1.78 -9.59 -2.35
N TRP A 231 0.75 -10.24 -2.90
CA TRP A 231 -0.12 -9.61 -3.88
C TRP A 231 -1.02 -8.55 -3.25
N ALA A 232 -0.98 -7.35 -3.84
CA ALA A 232 -1.81 -6.23 -3.47
C ALA A 232 -2.25 -5.41 -4.68
N ALA A 233 -3.23 -4.55 -4.48
CA ALA A 233 -3.65 -3.56 -5.47
C ALA A 233 -3.84 -2.18 -4.83
N LEU A 234 -3.50 -1.14 -5.58
CA LEU A 234 -3.81 0.27 -5.27
C LEU A 234 -4.80 0.81 -6.31
N THR A 235 -5.87 1.46 -5.85
CA THR A 235 -6.82 2.17 -6.72
C THR A 235 -6.88 3.64 -6.35
N PHE A 236 -6.55 4.51 -7.30
CA PHE A 236 -6.75 5.96 -7.25
C PHE A 236 -8.02 6.31 -8.03
N HIS A 237 -8.88 7.15 -7.47
CA HIS A 237 -10.07 7.66 -8.15
C HIS A 237 -10.12 9.19 -8.02
N TRP A 238 -9.97 9.87 -9.15
CA TRP A 238 -9.96 11.32 -9.22
C TRP A 238 -11.22 11.82 -9.91
N GLN A 239 -12.26 12.07 -9.11
CA GLN A 239 -13.59 12.44 -9.58
C GLN A 239 -13.58 13.74 -10.40
N SER A 240 -12.80 14.75 -10.02
CA SER A 240 -12.76 16.07 -10.69
C SER A 240 -12.27 16.00 -12.14
N VAL A 241 -11.40 15.05 -12.46
CA VAL A 241 -10.85 14.80 -13.79
C VAL A 241 -11.37 13.50 -14.41
N GLU A 242 -12.38 12.88 -13.80
CA GLU A 242 -13.08 11.71 -14.34
C GLU A 242 -12.12 10.57 -14.71
N ARG A 243 -11.14 10.27 -13.85
CA ARG A 243 -10.11 9.25 -14.06
C ARG A 243 -9.99 8.29 -12.88
N GLN A 244 -9.54 7.08 -13.20
CA GLN A 244 -9.15 6.08 -12.23
C GLN A 244 -7.82 5.45 -12.69
N VAL A 245 -6.92 5.17 -11.75
CA VAL A 245 -5.76 4.33 -11.99
C VAL A 245 -5.78 3.15 -11.04
N ARG A 246 -5.62 1.93 -11.59
CA ARG A 246 -5.47 0.69 -10.82
C ARG A 246 -4.06 0.16 -11.01
N ILE A 247 -3.40 -0.23 -9.93
CA ILE A 247 -2.09 -0.87 -9.92
C ILE A 247 -2.26 -2.22 -9.24
N GLU A 248 -1.76 -3.30 -9.85
CA GLU A 248 -1.78 -4.65 -9.29
C GLU A 248 -0.35 -5.22 -9.34
N GLY A 249 0.13 -5.80 -8.25
CA GLY A 249 1.52 -6.23 -8.17
C GLY A 249 1.95 -6.78 -6.82
N LEU A 250 3.26 -6.85 -6.61
CA LEU A 250 3.88 -7.41 -5.41
C LEU A 250 4.35 -6.32 -4.45
N ILE A 251 4.13 -6.54 -3.16
CA ILE A 251 4.66 -5.69 -2.09
C ILE A 251 6.10 -6.11 -1.73
N GLU A 252 7.00 -5.14 -1.75
CA GLU A 252 8.35 -5.21 -1.21
C GLU A 252 8.47 -4.24 -0.01
N PRO A 253 9.09 -4.63 1.12
CA PRO A 253 9.45 -3.68 2.17
C PRO A 253 10.54 -2.71 1.71
N LEU A 254 10.50 -1.47 2.18
CA LEU A 254 11.63 -0.53 2.09
C LEU A 254 12.69 -0.88 3.15
N SER A 255 13.92 -0.42 2.94
CA SER A 255 14.95 -0.53 3.97
C SER A 255 14.60 0.28 5.22
N LYS A 256 15.30 0.03 6.33
CA LYS A 256 15.15 0.79 7.57
C LYS A 256 15.54 2.26 7.35
N GLU A 257 16.59 2.50 6.59
CA GLU A 257 17.16 3.81 6.27
C GLU A 257 16.21 4.60 5.33
N GLU A 258 15.65 3.94 4.31
CA GLU A 258 14.58 4.52 3.47
C GLU A 258 13.34 4.87 4.32
N SER A 259 13.01 4.04 5.31
CA SER A 259 11.87 4.26 6.22
C SER A 259 12.12 5.37 7.25
N GLU A 260 13.32 5.44 7.82
CA GLU A 260 13.74 6.49 8.74
C GLU A 260 13.77 7.87 8.07
N THR A 261 14.17 7.92 6.78
CA THR A 261 14.20 9.17 6.00
C THR A 261 12.83 9.86 5.96
N TYR A 262 11.76 9.11 5.67
CA TYR A 262 10.40 9.66 5.69
C TYR A 262 9.82 9.76 7.12
N TRP A 263 10.19 8.87 8.05
CA TRP A 263 9.77 9.00 9.45
C TRP A 263 10.20 10.33 10.08
N ARG A 264 11.42 10.80 9.77
CA ARG A 264 12.00 12.06 10.29
C ARG A 264 11.24 13.32 9.84
N VAL A 265 10.53 13.31 8.72
CA VAL A 265 9.75 14.48 8.26
C VAL A 265 8.34 14.55 8.86
N ARG A 266 7.84 13.46 9.44
CA ARG A 266 6.50 13.42 10.04
C ARG A 266 6.42 14.30 11.28
N GLU A 267 5.31 15.02 11.42
CA GLU A 267 5.03 15.81 12.62
C GLU A 267 5.09 14.97 13.90
N ARG A 268 5.51 15.59 15.02
CA ARG A 268 5.72 14.92 16.30
C ARG A 268 4.46 14.18 16.80
N GLY A 269 3.28 14.79 16.70
CA GLY A 269 2.00 14.13 17.04
C GLY A 269 1.72 12.90 16.18
N SER A 270 2.11 12.95 14.90
CA SER A 270 2.02 11.83 13.95
C SER A 270 3.00 10.69 14.30
N GLN A 271 4.19 11.02 14.82
CA GLN A 271 5.17 10.06 15.34
C GLN A 271 4.67 9.40 16.64
N ILE A 272 4.19 10.20 17.61
CA ILE A 272 3.57 9.74 18.86
C ILE A 272 2.39 8.81 18.59
N GLY A 273 1.44 9.21 17.74
CA GLY A 273 0.27 8.41 17.40
C GLY A 273 0.62 7.07 16.74
N ALA A 274 1.72 7.00 16.00
CA ALA A 274 2.21 5.75 15.43
C ALA A 274 2.85 4.81 16.47
N TRP A 275 3.46 5.33 17.53
CA TRP A 275 3.92 4.54 18.68
C TRP A 275 2.75 4.08 19.57
N ALA A 276 1.77 4.95 19.83
CA ALA A 276 0.61 4.64 20.68
C ALA A 276 -0.38 3.65 20.02
N SER A 277 -0.42 3.60 18.68
CA SER A 277 -1.39 2.79 17.93
C SER A 277 -0.92 1.35 17.69
N GLN A 278 -1.48 0.43 18.47
CA GLN A 278 -1.53 -1.01 18.14
C GLN A 278 -2.49 -1.24 16.97
N GLN A 279 -2.09 -0.78 15.78
CA GLN A 279 -2.98 -0.65 14.61
C GLN A 279 -3.70 -1.97 14.29
N SER A 280 -5.03 -1.90 14.18
CA SER A 280 -5.92 -3.03 13.90
C SER A 280 -6.04 -4.11 15.00
N LYS A 281 -5.48 -3.92 16.21
CA LYS A 281 -5.91 -4.67 17.41
C LYS A 281 -7.32 -4.22 17.81
N ARG A 282 -8.20 -5.15 18.17
CA ARG A 282 -9.54 -4.84 18.72
C ARG A 282 -9.36 -4.20 20.11
N LEU A 283 -10.08 -3.12 20.39
CA LEU A 283 -10.08 -2.46 21.71
C LEU A 283 -11.38 -2.69 22.49
N TRP A 284 -12.51 -2.76 21.79
CA TRP A 284 -13.86 -2.90 22.35
C TRP A 284 -14.73 -3.79 21.44
N SER A 285 -15.83 -4.30 21.97
CA SER A 285 -16.83 -5.07 21.23
C SER A 285 -18.18 -5.02 21.95
N ASN A 286 -19.29 -4.92 21.21
CA ASN A 286 -20.64 -4.80 21.78
C ASN A 286 -21.17 -6.09 22.44
N ASP A 287 -20.51 -7.23 22.22
CA ASP A 287 -20.75 -8.51 22.88
C ASP A 287 -19.95 -8.67 24.20
N GLN A 288 -19.18 -7.68 24.62
CA GLN A 288 -18.49 -7.67 25.92
C GLN A 288 -19.45 -7.27 27.06
N PRO A 289 -19.41 -7.92 28.23
CA PRO A 289 -20.19 -7.52 29.39
C PRO A 289 -19.93 -6.06 29.77
N GLY A 290 -21.00 -5.27 29.95
CA GLY A 290 -20.92 -3.84 30.30
C GLY A 290 -20.79 -2.88 29.11
N ALA A 291 -20.85 -3.37 27.87
CA ALA A 291 -20.73 -2.54 26.67
C ALA A 291 -21.83 -1.47 26.50
N GLU A 292 -23.00 -1.64 27.13
CA GLU A 292 -24.15 -0.72 27.00
C GLU A 292 -24.02 0.58 27.82
N GLU A 293 -23.13 0.62 28.82
CA GLU A 293 -22.99 1.72 29.78
C GLU A 293 -21.55 2.29 29.88
N GLY A 294 -20.61 1.81 29.04
CA GLY A 294 -19.16 2.03 29.20
C GLY A 294 -18.45 2.76 28.04
N ASP A 295 -17.13 2.95 28.21
CA ASP A 295 -16.21 3.47 27.19
C ASP A 295 -16.07 2.49 26.01
N ASP A 296 -16.16 2.98 24.78
CA ASP A 296 -16.04 2.21 23.52
C ASP A 296 -14.59 1.91 23.12
N GLY A 297 -13.66 2.01 24.09
CA GLY A 297 -12.22 1.95 23.90
C GLY A 297 -11.58 3.29 23.52
N ARG A 298 -12.35 4.39 23.48
CA ARG A 298 -11.81 5.74 23.23
C ARG A 298 -10.81 6.16 24.31
N SER A 299 -11.11 5.93 25.60
CA SER A 299 -10.20 6.30 26.68
C SER A 299 -8.86 5.54 26.62
N VAL A 300 -8.89 4.28 26.14
CA VAL A 300 -7.70 3.45 25.93
C VAL A 300 -6.75 4.07 24.89
N LEU A 301 -7.29 4.65 23.82
CA LEU A 301 -6.49 5.36 22.81
C LEU A 301 -5.83 6.62 23.39
N GLU A 302 -6.60 7.43 24.11
CA GLU A 302 -6.11 8.70 24.67
C GLU A 302 -5.07 8.49 25.77
N ASN A 303 -5.26 7.48 26.61
CA ASN A 303 -4.29 7.12 27.65
C ASN A 303 -2.97 6.62 27.05
N ARG A 304 -3.00 5.85 25.95
CA ARG A 304 -1.79 5.43 25.23
C ARG A 304 -1.06 6.59 24.54
N VAL A 305 -1.79 7.59 24.05
CA VAL A 305 -1.18 8.82 23.52
C VAL A 305 -0.44 9.54 24.65
N LYS A 306 -1.10 9.81 25.78
CA LYS A 306 -0.50 10.44 26.97
C LYS A 306 0.73 9.67 27.49
N GLU A 307 0.67 8.33 27.50
CA GLU A 307 1.79 7.47 27.89
C GLU A 307 3.00 7.67 26.95
N MET A 308 2.78 7.70 25.63
CA MET A 308 3.85 7.91 24.65
C MET A 308 4.37 9.36 24.68
N GLU A 309 3.51 10.36 24.91
CA GLU A 309 3.91 11.75 25.10
C GLU A 309 4.83 11.90 26.32
N ALA A 310 4.48 11.29 27.45
CA ALA A 310 5.31 11.28 28.65
C ALA A 310 6.63 10.52 28.40
N ARG A 311 6.58 9.33 27.78
CA ARG A 311 7.76 8.51 27.43
C ARG A 311 8.76 9.24 26.54
N PHE A 312 8.28 10.06 25.61
CA PHE A 312 9.11 10.76 24.63
C PHE A 312 9.28 12.25 24.93
N ALA A 313 8.86 12.76 26.09
CA ALA A 313 8.86 14.19 26.42
C ALA A 313 10.20 14.88 26.09
N ASP A 314 11.30 14.36 26.65
CA ASP A 314 12.67 14.88 26.47
C ASP A 314 13.39 14.32 25.22
N VAL A 315 12.72 13.47 24.44
CA VAL A 315 13.30 12.85 23.24
C VAL A 315 13.07 13.75 22.03
N LYS A 316 14.13 14.48 21.64
CA LYS A 316 14.10 15.41 20.49
C LYS A 316 13.71 14.70 19.18
N GLU A 317 14.40 13.62 18.85
CA GLU A 317 14.12 12.79 17.67
C GLU A 317 13.49 11.46 18.10
N ILE A 318 12.18 11.32 17.92
CA ILE A 318 11.48 10.08 18.27
C ILE A 318 11.96 8.97 17.31
N PRO A 319 12.43 7.82 17.82
CA PRO A 319 12.94 6.74 16.96
C PRO A 319 11.81 6.13 16.11
N LEU A 320 12.20 5.56 14.97
CA LEU A 320 11.30 4.78 14.13
C LEU A 320 10.82 3.51 14.88
N PRO A 321 9.51 3.24 15.01
CA PRO A 321 9.01 2.00 15.58
C PRO A 321 9.39 0.80 14.70
N PRO A 322 9.81 -0.34 15.27
CA PRO A 322 10.27 -1.50 14.49
C PRO A 322 9.18 -2.09 13.59
N PHE A 323 7.91 -1.89 13.94
CA PHE A 323 6.72 -2.36 13.21
C PHE A 323 6.19 -1.37 12.15
N TRP A 324 6.80 -0.18 12.02
CA TRP A 324 6.37 0.87 11.09
C TRP A 324 7.41 1.05 9.99
N GLY A 325 6.96 1.22 8.75
CA GLY A 325 7.87 1.38 7.62
C GLY A 325 7.16 1.67 6.32
N GLY A 326 7.97 1.89 5.29
CA GLY A 326 7.50 1.95 3.92
C GLY A 326 7.36 0.57 3.30
N VAL A 327 6.39 0.41 2.41
CA VAL A 327 6.42 -0.65 1.41
C VAL A 327 6.19 -0.08 0.02
N ARG A 328 6.75 -0.76 -0.97
CA ARG A 328 6.65 -0.45 -2.40
C ARG A 328 5.77 -1.48 -3.07
N LEU A 329 4.74 -1.04 -3.80
CA LEU A 329 4.02 -1.88 -4.74
C LEU A 329 4.74 -1.85 -6.08
N VAL A 330 5.44 -2.93 -6.40
CA VAL A 330 6.08 -3.14 -7.72
C VAL A 330 5.04 -3.67 -8.70
N PRO A 331 4.76 -2.97 -9.82
CA PRO A 331 3.64 -3.28 -10.69
C PRO A 331 3.87 -4.52 -11.56
N GLU A 332 2.87 -5.39 -11.61
CA GLU A 332 2.71 -6.43 -12.63
C GLU A 332 1.68 -6.00 -13.70
N SER A 333 0.66 -5.24 -13.30
CA SER A 333 -0.20 -4.52 -14.24
C SER A 333 -0.62 -3.13 -13.73
N VAL A 334 -0.90 -2.23 -14.67
CA VAL A 334 -1.42 -0.87 -14.40
C VAL A 334 -2.53 -0.55 -15.39
N GLU A 335 -3.75 -0.25 -14.93
CA GLU A 335 -4.87 0.17 -15.76
C GLU A 335 -5.15 1.67 -15.60
N PHE A 336 -5.16 2.39 -16.71
CA PHE A 336 -5.59 3.78 -16.82
C PHE A 336 -7.00 3.82 -17.42
N TRP A 337 -7.95 4.33 -16.65
CA TRP A 337 -9.35 4.48 -17.03
C TRP A 337 -9.72 5.97 -17.12
N GLN A 338 -10.46 6.35 -18.15
CA GLN A 338 -10.95 7.71 -18.33
C GLN A 338 -12.43 7.74 -18.75
N GLY A 339 -13.20 8.58 -18.06
CA GLY A 339 -14.62 8.83 -18.30
C GLY A 339 -14.92 9.32 -19.72
N ARG A 340 -15.98 8.80 -20.34
CA ARG A 340 -16.56 9.30 -21.61
C ARG A 340 -18.09 9.40 -21.52
N LYS A 341 -18.67 10.51 -22.03
CA LYS A 341 -20.14 10.79 -22.02
C LYS A 341 -21.01 9.64 -22.55
N SER A 342 -20.49 8.85 -23.49
CA SER A 342 -21.19 7.73 -24.14
C SER A 342 -21.21 6.43 -23.31
N ARG A 343 -20.60 6.41 -22.12
CA ARG A 343 -20.27 5.19 -21.34
C ARG A 343 -19.28 4.24 -22.02
N LEU A 344 -18.83 4.57 -23.25
CA LEU A 344 -17.69 3.90 -23.90
C LEU A 344 -16.39 4.49 -23.36
N HIS A 345 -16.08 4.15 -22.11
CA HIS A 345 -14.89 4.60 -21.38
C HIS A 345 -13.60 4.17 -22.07
N ASP A 346 -12.58 5.03 -22.02
CA ASP A 346 -11.25 4.67 -22.50
C ASP A 346 -10.50 3.92 -21.40
N ARG A 347 -10.06 2.69 -21.71
CA ARG A 347 -9.36 1.81 -20.77
C ARG A 347 -8.09 1.27 -21.42
N PHE A 348 -6.94 1.56 -20.83
CA PHE A 348 -5.65 1.02 -21.26
C PHE A 348 -4.93 0.33 -20.12
N ARG A 349 -4.60 -0.95 -20.32
CA ARG A 349 -3.85 -1.77 -19.37
C ARG A 349 -2.42 -1.98 -19.86
N TYR A 350 -1.47 -1.65 -19.00
CA TYR A 350 -0.08 -2.03 -19.10
C TYR A 350 0.10 -3.36 -18.38
N VAL A 351 0.75 -4.32 -19.01
CA VAL A 351 1.10 -5.62 -18.43
C VAL A 351 2.61 -5.80 -18.55
N ARG A 352 3.28 -6.15 -17.45
CA ARG A 352 4.72 -6.38 -17.44
C ARG A 352 5.05 -7.62 -18.28
N LYS A 353 6.04 -7.50 -19.16
CA LYS A 353 6.64 -8.64 -19.87
C LYS A 353 7.94 -9.03 -19.19
N HIS A 354 7.91 -10.12 -18.41
CA HIS A 354 9.10 -10.78 -17.89
C HIS A 354 9.94 -11.32 -19.04
N SER A 355 11.23 -10.97 -19.05
CA SER A 355 12.23 -11.51 -19.96
C SER A 355 13.09 -12.58 -19.27
N THR A 356 13.62 -13.54 -20.03
CA THR A 356 14.47 -14.63 -19.50
C THR A 356 15.73 -14.12 -18.80
N ASP A 357 16.19 -12.91 -19.12
CA ASP A 357 17.38 -12.31 -18.52
C ASP A 357 17.10 -11.63 -17.16
N GLU A 358 15.85 -11.34 -16.80
CA GLU A 358 15.49 -10.77 -15.48
C GLU A 358 15.75 -11.77 -14.35
N MET A 359 15.76 -13.08 -14.64
CA MET A 359 16.10 -14.13 -13.66
C MET A 359 17.58 -14.12 -13.26
N ASN A 360 18.45 -13.42 -14.00
CA ASN A 360 19.89 -13.38 -13.77
C ASN A 360 20.37 -12.11 -13.04
N GLY A 361 19.46 -11.36 -12.40
CA GLY A 361 19.81 -10.25 -11.49
C GLY A 361 20.36 -8.97 -12.15
N ASN A 362 20.41 -8.90 -13.48
CA ASN A 362 20.74 -7.67 -14.19
C ASN A 362 19.52 -6.74 -14.25
N GLU A 363 19.70 -5.50 -13.79
CA GLU A 363 18.65 -4.48 -13.70
C GLU A 363 18.19 -4.04 -15.11
N LYS A 364 17.19 -4.73 -15.66
CA LYS A 364 16.60 -4.42 -16.97
C LYS A 364 15.40 -3.51 -16.83
N THR A 365 15.38 -2.47 -17.65
CA THR A 365 14.22 -1.60 -17.86
C THR A 365 12.99 -2.44 -18.24
N PHE A 366 11.93 -2.34 -17.45
CA PHE A 366 10.69 -3.11 -17.65
C PHE A 366 10.15 -2.96 -19.08
N LYS A 367 9.89 -4.08 -19.77
CA LYS A 367 9.18 -4.08 -21.04
C LYS A 367 7.68 -4.18 -20.79
N TRP A 368 6.92 -3.19 -21.24
CA TRP A 368 5.47 -3.15 -21.06
C TRP A 368 4.72 -3.56 -22.33
N LYS A 369 3.70 -4.41 -22.18
CA LYS A 369 2.65 -4.61 -23.18
C LYS A 369 1.53 -3.63 -22.87
N VAL A 370 1.03 -2.88 -23.86
CA VAL A 370 -0.16 -2.03 -23.69
C VAL A 370 -1.33 -2.65 -24.44
N GLU A 371 -2.49 -2.69 -23.78
CA GLU A 371 -3.73 -3.29 -24.29
C GLU A 371 -4.88 -2.31 -24.08
N ARG A 372 -5.78 -2.15 -25.07
CA ARG A 372 -7.06 -1.47 -24.85
C ARG A 372 -8.07 -2.51 -24.35
N LEU A 373 -8.80 -2.17 -23.27
CA LEU A 373 -9.87 -3.01 -22.74
C LEU A 373 -11.23 -2.46 -23.20
N SER A 374 -12.24 -3.33 -23.26
CA SER A 374 -13.64 -2.90 -23.38
C SER A 374 -14.07 -2.17 -22.10
N PRO A 375 -14.91 -1.13 -22.20
CA PRO A 375 -15.46 -0.41 -21.05
C PRO A 375 -16.19 -1.34 -20.09
#